data_AF-A0A7W0YL46-F1
#
_entry.id   AF-A0A7W0YL46-F1
#
_cell.length_a   1.000
_cell.length_b   1.000
_cell.length_c   1.000
_cell.angle_alpha   90.00
_cell.angle_beta   90.00
_cell.angle_gamma   90.00
#
_symmetry.space_group_name_H-M   'P 1'
#
loop_
_entity.id
_entity.type
_entity.pdbx_description
1 polymer ?
#
loop_
_entity_poly.entity_id
_entity_poly.type
_entity_poly.pdbx_seq_one_letter_code
_entity_poly.pdbx_strand_id
1 'polypeptide(L)'
;MRQGLLWLSERQGIFNFVRRNGLARKFASRFVAGETIETGVAAARELSRRGITASLDLLGESVSVEAEAVAARDQYLSMLDWMAESGVEVNVSVKLTQMGLDIG
;
A
#
# COMPACT_ATOMS: atom_id res chain seq x y z
N MET A 1 -22.70 13.23 -0.97
CA MET A 1 -21.51 13.15 -0.10
C MET A 1 -20.28 12.54 -0.80
N ARG A 2 -20.40 11.38 -1.46
CA ARG A 2 -19.27 10.72 -2.16
C ARG A 2 -18.54 11.59 -3.20
N GLN A 3 -19.27 12.24 -4.12
CA GLN A 3 -18.66 13.04 -5.19
C GLN A 3 -17.88 14.26 -4.67
N GLY A 4 -18.37 14.92 -3.62
CA GLY A 4 -17.66 16.04 -3.00
C GLY A 4 -16.35 15.62 -2.35
N LEU A 5 -16.31 14.44 -1.70
CA LEU A 5 -15.10 13.88 -1.13
C LEU A 5 -14.07 13.49 -2.20
N LEU A 6 -14.52 12.87 -3.30
CA LEU A 6 -13.63 12.50 -4.42
C LEU A 6 -13.01 13.73 -5.10
N TRP A 7 -13.83 14.75 -5.36
CA TRP A 7 -13.34 16.00 -5.93
C TRP A 7 -12.31 16.71 -5.03
N LEU A 8 -12.48 16.60 -3.71
CA LEU A 8 -11.52 17.13 -2.74
C LEU A 8 -10.21 16.33 -2.74
N SER A 9 -10.25 15.00 -2.93
CA SER A 9 -9.03 14.17 -2.97
C SER A 9 -8.20 14.37 -4.24
N GLU A 10 -8.81 14.73 -5.36
CA GLU A 10 -8.12 14.97 -6.64
C GLU A 10 -7.34 16.30 -6.68
N ARG A 11 -7.52 17.19 -5.69
CA ARG A 11 -6.77 18.47 -5.62
C ARG A 11 -5.38 18.25 -5.03
N GLN A 12 -4.35 18.30 -5.87
CA GLN A 12 -2.93 18.16 -5.50
C GLN A 12 -2.49 19.05 -4.30
N GLY A 13 -3.04 20.27 -4.20
CA GLY A 13 -2.74 21.18 -3.08
C GLY A 13 -3.28 20.71 -1.72
N ILE A 14 -4.44 20.04 -1.71
CA ILE A 14 -5.04 19.46 -0.51
C ILE A 14 -4.28 18.19 -0.12
N PHE A 15 -3.93 17.35 -1.10
CA PHE A 15 -3.09 16.17 -0.89
C PHE A 15 -1.73 16.54 -0.25
N ASN A 16 -1.05 17.55 -0.78
CA ASN A 16 0.22 18.03 -0.26
C ASN A 16 0.09 18.65 1.15
N PHE A 17 -1.01 19.35 1.44
CA PHE A 17 -1.29 19.89 2.77
C PHE A 17 -1.53 18.78 3.81
N VAL A 18 -2.29 17.74 3.44
CA VAL A 18 -2.55 16.56 4.28
C VAL A 18 -1.24 15.82 4.60
N ARG A 19 -0.37 15.58 3.60
CA ARG A 19 0.95 14.97 3.81
C ARG A 19 1.86 15.78 4.73
N ARG A 20 1.81 17.12 4.64
CA ARG A 20 2.63 18.02 5.48
C ARG A 20 2.08 18.22 6.90
N ASN A 21 0.84 17.85 7.17
CA ASN A 21 0.22 18.01 8.48
C ASN A 21 0.43 16.77 9.36
N GLY A 22 1.18 16.91 10.45
CA GLY A 22 1.50 15.81 11.36
C GLY A 22 0.29 15.13 12.01
N LEU A 23 -0.81 15.86 12.25
CA LEU A 23 -2.05 15.29 12.78
C LEU A 23 -2.75 14.43 11.73
N ALA A 24 -2.80 14.89 10.49
CA ALA A 24 -3.40 14.14 9.39
C ALA A 24 -2.59 12.87 9.08
N ARG A 25 -1.25 12.96 9.11
CA ARG A 25 -0.37 11.79 8.98
C ARG A 25 -0.58 10.77 10.10
N LYS A 26 -0.74 11.21 11.35
CA LYS A 26 -1.04 10.34 12.50
C LYS A 26 -2.41 9.66 12.40
N PHE A 27 -3.39 10.33 11.79
CA PHE A 27 -4.69 9.74 11.52
C PHE A 27 -4.60 8.71 10.39
N ALA A 28 -3.90 9.02 9.30
CA ALA A 28 -3.69 8.12 8.17
C ALA A 28 -2.87 6.87 8.56
N SER A 29 -1.87 7.00 9.43
CA SER A 29 -1.03 5.88 9.88
C SER A 29 -1.79 4.80 10.65
N ARG A 30 -3.04 5.08 11.05
CA ARG A 30 -3.96 4.12 11.67
C ARG A 30 -4.60 3.19 10.64
N PHE A 31 -4.58 3.56 9.36
CA PHE A 31 -5.16 2.82 8.24
C PHE A 31 -4.12 2.38 7.21
N VAL A 32 -2.99 3.09 7.10
CA VAL A 32 -1.90 2.79 6.17
C VAL A 32 -0.61 2.62 6.97
N ALA A 33 0.06 1.48 6.84
CA ALA A 33 1.26 1.17 7.60
C ALA A 33 2.46 2.10 7.24
N GLY A 34 2.48 2.61 6.01
CA GLY A 34 3.40 3.63 5.52
C GLY A 34 3.44 3.63 3.99
N GLU A 35 4.38 4.38 3.41
CA GLU A 35 4.49 4.57 1.95
C GLU A 35 5.55 3.66 1.31
N THR A 36 6.27 2.87 2.10
CA THR A 36 7.31 1.97 1.61
C THR A 36 7.09 0.55 2.14
N ILE A 37 7.65 -0.44 1.42
CA ILE A 37 7.57 -1.85 1.82
C ILE A 37 8.11 -2.02 3.25
N GLU A 38 9.26 -1.41 3.56
CA GLU A 38 9.94 -1.49 4.86
C GLU A 38 9.06 -0.98 6.01
N THR A 39 8.26 0.06 5.78
CA THR A 39 7.32 0.56 6.78
C THR A 39 6.13 -0.38 7.00
N GLY A 40 5.59 -0.97 5.93
CA GLY A 40 4.54 -1.99 6.02
C GLY A 40 4.99 -3.23 6.77
N VAL A 41 6.20 -3.66 6.46
CA VAL A 41 6.97 -4.70 7.11
C VAL A 41 7.15 -4.49 8.61
N ALA A 42 7.59 -3.30 9.01
CA ALA A 42 7.81 -2.99 10.42
C ALA A 42 6.50 -3.06 11.21
N ALA A 43 5.39 -2.63 10.61
CA ALA A 43 4.06 -2.76 11.19
C ALA A 43 3.63 -4.24 11.31
N ALA A 44 3.88 -5.06 10.29
CA ALA A 44 3.59 -6.50 10.34
C ALA A 44 4.39 -7.21 11.46
N ARG A 45 5.66 -6.85 11.64
CA ARG A 45 6.48 -7.35 12.76
C ARG A 45 5.90 -6.98 14.13
N GLU A 46 5.42 -5.75 14.30
CA GLU A 46 4.78 -5.32 15.55
C GLU A 46 3.47 -6.08 15.82
N LEU A 47 2.65 -6.31 14.78
CA LEU A 47 1.44 -7.11 14.91
C LEU A 47 1.76 -8.56 15.29
N SER A 48 2.78 -9.15 14.66
CA SER A 48 3.24 -10.50 14.96
C SER A 48 3.74 -10.63 16.41
N ARG A 49 4.49 -9.65 16.94
CA ARG A 49 4.90 -9.62 18.36
C ARG A 49 3.72 -9.60 19.34
N ARG A 50 2.53 -9.22 18.86
CA ARG A 50 1.28 -9.20 19.63
C ARG A 50 0.40 -10.42 19.37
N GLY A 51 0.89 -11.42 18.63
CA GLY A 51 0.14 -12.62 18.26
C GLY A 51 -0.93 -12.37 17.19
N ILE A 52 -0.81 -11.30 16.40
CA ILE A 52 -1.76 -10.93 15.35
C ILE A 52 -1.11 -11.17 13.99
N THR A 53 -1.66 -12.08 13.19
CA THR A 53 -1.25 -12.30 11.80
C THR A 53 -1.70 -11.14 10.93
N ALA A 54 -0.79 -10.62 10.11
CA ALA A 54 -1.05 -9.49 9.22
C ALA A 54 -1.28 -9.95 7.76
N SER A 55 -1.99 -9.14 6.98
CA SER A 55 -2.00 -9.22 5.52
C SER A 55 -1.54 -7.88 4.97
N LEU A 56 -0.51 -7.89 4.14
CA LEU A 56 -0.02 -6.70 3.45
C LEU A 56 -0.80 -6.49 2.16
N ASP A 57 -1.30 -5.27 1.98
CA ASP A 57 -1.93 -4.82 0.75
C ASP A 57 -1.09 -3.71 0.14
N LEU A 58 -0.53 -3.98 -1.04
CA LEU A 58 0.17 -2.97 -1.81
C LEU A 58 -0.86 -2.04 -2.44
N LEU A 59 -0.80 -0.76 -2.04
CA LEU A 59 -1.68 0.27 -2.58
C LEU A 59 -1.08 0.78 -3.90
N GLY A 60 -1.70 0.39 -5.01
CA GLY A 60 -1.45 0.91 -6.34
C GLY A 60 -2.77 1.16 -7.06
N GLU A 61 -2.76 2.06 -8.04
CA GLU A 61 -3.88 2.25 -8.95
C GLU A 61 -3.88 1.17 -10.04
N SER A 62 -5.00 1.01 -10.76
CA SER A 62 -5.05 0.13 -11.93
C SER A 62 -3.97 0.52 -12.93
N VAL A 63 -3.22 -0.45 -13.43
CA VAL A 63 -2.16 -0.22 -14.40
C VAL A 63 -2.77 0.01 -15.79
N SER A 64 -2.28 1.02 -16.49
CA SER A 64 -2.80 1.46 -17.79
C SER A 64 -1.89 1.05 -18.96
N VAL A 65 -0.64 0.70 -18.65
CA VAL A 65 0.36 0.23 -19.60
C VAL A 65 1.16 -0.94 -19.03
N GLU A 66 1.70 -1.78 -19.91
CA GLU A 66 2.47 -2.97 -19.53
C GLU A 66 3.63 -2.65 -18.58
N ALA A 67 4.33 -1.54 -18.79
CA ALA A 67 5.45 -1.12 -17.94
C ALA A 67 5.03 -0.91 -16.47
N GLU A 68 3.81 -0.46 -16.21
CA GLU A 68 3.27 -0.29 -14.85
C GLU A 68 2.93 -1.64 -14.21
N ALA A 69 2.41 -2.60 -15.00
CA ALA A 69 2.18 -3.97 -14.54
C ALA A 69 3.48 -4.66 -14.13
N VAL A 70 4.54 -4.47 -14.94
CA VAL A 70 5.91 -4.96 -14.68
C VAL A 70 6.46 -4.34 -13.38
N ALA A 71 6.30 -3.04 -13.19
CA ALA A 71 6.74 -2.38 -11.96
C ALA A 71 5.97 -2.89 -10.72
N ALA A 72 4.66 -3.10 -10.84
CA ALA A 72 3.86 -3.65 -9.76
C ALA A 72 4.29 -5.09 -9.40
N ARG A 73 4.56 -5.93 -10.41
CA ARG A 73 5.13 -7.27 -10.21
C ARG A 73 6.43 -7.20 -9.39
N ASP A 74 7.35 -6.30 -9.76
CA ASP A 74 8.64 -6.19 -9.07
C ASP A 74 8.49 -5.77 -7.61
N GLN A 75 7.51 -4.94 -7.30
CA GLN A 75 7.16 -4.59 -5.92
C GLN A 75 6.62 -5.80 -5.15
N TYR A 76 5.76 -6.62 -5.77
CA TYR A 76 5.28 -7.86 -5.15
C TYR A 76 6.42 -8.85 -4.90
N LEU A 77 7.34 -9.03 -5.85
CA LEU A 77 8.50 -9.91 -5.69
C LEU A 77 9.40 -9.44 -4.53
N SER A 78 9.73 -8.16 -4.48
CA SER A 78 10.51 -7.57 -3.38
C SER A 78 9.85 -7.79 -2.01
N MET A 79 8.52 -7.66 -1.95
CA MET A 79 7.77 -7.96 -0.72
C MET A 79 7.81 -9.44 -0.35
N LEU A 80 7.69 -10.35 -1.31
CA LEU A 80 7.79 -11.80 -1.08
C LEU A 80 9.17 -12.22 -0.60
N ASP A 81 10.24 -11.69 -1.20
CA ASP A 81 11.62 -11.91 -0.77
C ASP A 81 11.79 -11.49 0.69
N TRP A 82 11.30 -10.29 1.03
CA TRP A 82 11.29 -9.85 2.42
C TRP A 82 10.50 -10.80 3.33
N MET A 83 9.31 -11.23 2.92
CA MET A 83 8.47 -12.13 3.72
C MET A 83 9.21 -13.41 4.06
N ALA A 84 9.90 -13.99 3.08
CA ALA A 84 10.73 -15.18 3.25
C ALA A 84 11.90 -14.96 4.23
N GLU A 85 12.56 -13.80 4.17
CA GLU A 85 13.67 -13.45 5.07
C GLU A 85 13.21 -13.05 6.48
N SER A 86 11.93 -12.65 6.62
CA SER A 86 11.48 -11.98 7.84
C SER A 86 11.27 -12.90 9.03
N GLY A 87 11.01 -14.19 8.78
CA GLY A 87 10.55 -15.16 9.78
C GLY A 87 9.16 -14.85 10.36
N VAL A 88 8.41 -13.91 9.75
CA VAL A 88 7.07 -13.51 10.18
C VAL A 88 6.02 -14.17 9.30
N GLU A 89 5.01 -14.77 9.92
CA GLU A 89 3.83 -15.24 9.21
C GLU A 89 2.96 -14.05 8.78
N VAL A 90 2.89 -13.81 7.48
CA VAL A 90 2.19 -12.68 6.88
C VAL A 90 1.65 -13.09 5.51
N ASN A 91 0.47 -12.58 5.16
CA ASN A 91 -0.17 -12.81 3.88
C ASN A 91 -0.01 -11.60 2.95
N VAL A 92 -0.24 -11.81 1.65
CA VAL A 92 -0.27 -10.74 0.64
C VAL A 92 -1.58 -10.74 -0.13
N SER A 93 -2.13 -9.54 -0.37
CA SER A 93 -3.27 -9.34 -1.27
C SER A 93 -2.81 -8.89 -2.65
N VAL A 94 -3.20 -9.63 -3.69
CA VAL A 94 -2.86 -9.34 -5.10
C VAL A 94 -4.09 -8.82 -5.85
N LYS A 95 -3.94 -7.71 -6.56
CA LYS A 95 -5.00 -7.12 -7.41
C LYS A 95 -4.73 -7.47 -8.87
N LEU A 96 -5.61 -8.23 -9.52
CA LEU A 96 -5.42 -8.67 -10.91
C LEU A 96 -5.39 -7.50 -11.91
N THR A 97 -6.18 -6.46 -11.68
CA THR A 97 -6.16 -5.25 -12.51
C THR A 97 -4.82 -4.54 -12.46
N GLN A 98 -4.13 -4.57 -11.30
CA GLN A 98 -2.76 -4.07 -11.15
C GLN A 98 -1.72 -5.00 -11.82
N MET A 99 -2.06 -6.28 -12.03
CA MET A 99 -1.27 -7.25 -12.80
C MET A 99 -1.60 -7.24 -14.30
N GLY A 100 -2.33 -6.23 -14.77
CA GLY A 100 -2.60 -6.03 -16.19
C GLY A 100 -3.79 -6.79 -16.76
N LEU A 101 -4.74 -7.24 -15.92
CA LEU A 101 -5.99 -7.86 -16.38
C LEU A 101 -6.75 -6.97 -17.40
N ASP A 102 -6.67 -5.66 -17.24
CA ASP A 102 -7.39 -4.68 -18.07
C ASP A 102 -6.56 -4.12 -19.24
N ILE A 103 -5.34 -4.62 -19.47
CA ILE A 103 -4.46 -4.17 -20.57
C ILE A 103 -4.75 -4.96 -21.89
N GLY A 104 -5.57 -6.03 -21.81
CA GLY A 104 -5.95 -6.89 -22.94
C GLY A 104 -7.15 -6.41 -23.75
#